data_AF-A0A523SS32-F1
#
_entry.id   AF-A0A523SS32-F1
#
_cell.length_a   1.000
_cell.length_b   1.000
_cell.length_c   1.000
_cell.angle_alpha   90.00
_cell.angle_beta   90.00
_cell.angle_gamma   90.00
#
_symmetry.space_group_name_H-M   'P 1'
#
loop_
_entity.id
_entity.type
_entity.pdbx_description
1 polymer ?
#
loop_
_entity_poly.entity_id
_entity_poly.type
_entity_poly.pdbx_seq_one_letter_code
_entity_poly.pdbx_strand_id
1 'polypeptide(L)'
;MNKINVIRNEDINQVLIGTPESHKHPRVCMKLKNGSIIIFQEATIANISRAYITIKTHPNIQAQELKMKPLTEESRKEGYATHQLLETRRKNRDIEKELKELLEKAEVLI
;
A
#
# COMPACT_ATOMS: atom_id res chain seq x y z
N MET A 1 -19.72 -11.63 -3.37
CA MET A 1 -18.61 -10.95 -4.07
C MET A 1 -17.99 -9.95 -3.12
N ASN A 2 -16.67 -9.85 -3.07
CA ASN A 2 -16.00 -8.81 -2.27
C ASN A 2 -16.22 -7.46 -2.95
N LYS A 3 -16.61 -6.43 -2.18
CA LYS A 3 -16.73 -5.07 -2.68
C LYS A 3 -15.33 -4.52 -2.98
N ILE A 4 -15.08 -4.05 -4.20
CA ILE A 4 -13.81 -3.45 -4.63
C ILE A 4 -14.03 -1.95 -4.75
N ASN A 5 -13.24 -1.17 -4.02
CA ASN A 5 -13.42 0.28 -3.93
C ASN A 5 -12.19 1.01 -4.46
N VAL A 6 -12.40 2.02 -5.32
CA VAL A 6 -11.37 3.00 -5.70
C VAL A 6 -11.53 4.25 -4.85
N ILE A 7 -10.41 4.73 -4.30
CA ILE A 7 -10.32 6.04 -3.64
C ILE A 7 -9.62 6.97 -4.62
N ARG A 8 -10.35 7.94 -5.17
CA ARG A 8 -9.77 8.95 -6.05
C ARG A 8 -9.27 10.12 -5.21
N ASN A 9 -8.34 10.90 -5.75
CA ASN A 9 -7.82 12.07 -5.05
C ASN A 9 -8.94 13.06 -4.70
N GLU A 10 -9.96 13.18 -5.55
CA GLU A 10 -11.13 14.03 -5.29
C GLU A 10 -12.07 13.51 -4.21
N ASP A 11 -11.98 12.24 -3.82
CA ASP A 11 -12.78 11.65 -2.74
C ASP A 11 -12.12 11.87 -1.37
N ILE A 12 -10.83 12.27 -1.35
CA ILE A 12 -10.07 12.56 -0.14
C ILE A 12 -10.35 14.00 0.32
N ASN A 13 -10.75 14.15 1.58
CA ASN A 13 -10.95 15.45 2.21
C ASN A 13 -9.66 15.97 2.85
N GLN A 14 -8.91 15.10 3.54
CA GLN A 14 -7.68 15.49 4.25
C GLN A 14 -6.75 14.28 4.41
N VAL A 15 -5.44 14.52 4.33
CA VAL A 15 -4.41 13.57 4.76
C VAL A 15 -3.61 14.19 5.91
N LEU A 16 -3.44 13.43 6.99
CA LEU A 16 -2.51 13.74 8.08
C LEU A 16 -1.36 12.74 8.03
N ILE A 17 -0.13 13.23 7.99
CA ILE A 17 1.08 12.41 7.97
C ILE A 17 2.10 12.94 8.97
N GLY A 18 2.63 12.04 9.79
CA GLY A 18 3.60 12.37 10.82
C GLY A 18 3.62 11.33 11.92
N THR A 19 4.49 11.52 12.91
CA THR A 19 4.55 10.68 14.11
C THR A 19 3.57 11.25 15.14
N PRO A 20 2.50 10.51 15.51
CA PRO A 20 1.61 10.97 16.55
C PRO A 20 2.36 11.18 17.88
N GLU A 21 1.85 12.06 18.73
CA GLU A 21 2.39 12.23 20.08
C GLU A 21 2.47 10.88 20.80
N SER A 22 3.53 10.64 21.56
CA SER A 22 3.87 9.38 22.25
C SER A 22 4.16 8.15 21.37
N HIS A 23 4.15 8.28 20.04
CA HIS A 23 4.46 7.17 19.14
C HIS A 23 5.90 7.22 18.62
N LYS A 24 6.47 6.05 18.33
CA LYS A 24 7.82 5.95 17.74
C LYS A 24 7.82 6.12 16.21
N HIS A 25 6.70 5.78 15.56
CA HIS A 25 6.64 5.54 14.12
C HIS A 25 5.54 6.40 13.46
N PRO A 26 5.76 6.94 12.26
CA PRO A 26 4.76 7.70 11.53
C PRO A 26 3.48 6.92 11.24
N ARG A 27 2.41 7.67 11.05
CA ARG A 27 1.11 7.22 10.55
C ARG A 27 0.70 8.07 9.37
N VAL A 28 -0.07 7.46 8.45
CA VAL A 28 -0.78 8.18 7.39
C VAL A 28 -2.26 7.98 7.63
N CYS A 29 -2.97 9.05 7.93
CA CYS A 29 -4.41 9.06 8.14
C CYS A 29 -5.08 9.80 6.99
N MET A 30 -5.98 9.13 6.28
CA MET A 30 -6.73 9.65 5.15
C MET A 30 -8.20 9.73 5.52
N LYS A 31 -8.75 10.95 5.53
CA LYS A 31 -10.16 11.22 5.78
C LYS A 31 -10.86 11.42 4.43
N LEU A 32 -11.90 10.65 4.18
CA LEU A 32 -12.67 10.71 2.94
C LEU A 32 -13.90 11.62 3.09
N LYS A 33 -14.42 12.13 1.97
CA LYS A 33 -15.61 13.00 1.94
C LYS A 33 -16.87 12.33 2.47
N ASN A 34 -16.93 11.00 2.42
CA ASN A 34 -18.04 10.19 2.92
C ASN A 34 -17.96 9.89 4.43
N GLY A 35 -16.99 10.48 5.14
CA GLY A 35 -16.78 10.30 6.57
C GLY A 35 -15.89 9.12 6.95
N SER A 36 -15.50 8.26 6.00
CA SER A 36 -14.58 7.16 6.27
C SER A 36 -13.17 7.65 6.60
N ILE A 37 -12.49 6.97 7.52
CA ILE A 37 -11.10 7.25 7.91
C ILE A 37 -10.26 6.00 7.73
N ILE A 38 -9.16 6.12 6.99
CA ILE A 38 -8.21 5.03 6.74
C ILE A 38 -6.87 5.41 7.36
N ILE A 39 -6.30 4.53 8.20
CA ILE A 39 -5.02 4.76 8.87
C ILE A 39 -4.03 3.66 8.48
N PHE A 40 -2.89 4.07 7.93
CA PHE A 40 -1.79 3.17 7.59
C PHE A 40 -0.68 3.24 8.66
N GLN A 41 -0.12 2.07 9.00
CA GLN A 41 1.13 1.97 9.74
C GLN A 41 2.32 2.33 8.83
N GLU A 42 3.42 2.77 9.44
CA GLU A 42 4.67 3.08 8.73
C GLU A 42 5.10 1.95 7.78
N ALA A 43 5.17 0.71 8.28
CA ALA A 43 5.62 -0.42 7.48
C ALA A 43 4.72 -0.66 6.25
N THR A 44 3.41 -0.43 6.36
CA THR A 44 2.48 -0.57 5.25
C THR A 44 2.76 0.47 4.17
N ILE A 45 2.83 1.75 4.54
CA ILE A 45 3.06 2.81 3.55
C ILE A 45 4.48 2.74 2.98
N ALA A 46 5.50 2.44 3.78
CA ALA A 46 6.88 2.33 3.33
C ALA A 46 7.06 1.24 2.27
N ASN A 47 6.42 0.08 2.46
CA ASN A 47 6.47 -1.01 1.47
C ASN A 47 5.73 -0.64 0.18
N ILE A 48 4.56 -0.01 0.27
CA ILE A 48 3.81 0.48 -0.91
C ILE A 48 4.61 1.55 -1.66
N SER A 49 5.15 2.54 -0.94
CA SER A 49 5.95 3.61 -1.51
C SER A 49 7.18 3.07 -2.23
N ARG A 50 7.88 2.09 -1.65
CA ARG A 50 9.02 1.45 -2.28
C ARG A 50 8.63 0.75 -3.58
N ALA A 51 7.57 -0.05 -3.60
CA ALA A 51 7.09 -0.69 -4.83
C ALA A 51 6.67 0.36 -5.88
N TYR A 52 5.93 1.39 -5.48
CA TYR A 52 5.55 2.48 -6.38
C TYR A 52 6.79 3.16 -7.01
N ILE A 53 7.78 3.51 -6.20
CA ILE A 53 9.04 4.10 -6.68
C ILE A 53 9.72 3.15 -7.65
N THR A 54 9.88 1.86 -7.31
CA THR A 54 10.46 0.86 -8.21
C THR A 54 9.78 0.84 -9.57
N ILE A 55 8.45 0.81 -9.62
CA ILE A 55 7.68 0.84 -10.88
C ILE A 55 7.92 2.13 -11.66
N LYS A 56 8.07 3.27 -10.97
CA LYS A 56 8.30 4.56 -11.63
C LYS A 56 9.73 4.77 -12.09
N THR A 57 10.72 4.13 -11.47
CA THR A 57 12.15 4.43 -11.69
C THR A 57 12.94 3.29 -12.32
N HIS A 58 12.49 2.03 -12.21
CA HIS A 58 13.20 0.89 -12.77
C HIS A 58 12.84 0.70 -14.25
N PRO A 59 13.80 0.55 -15.18
CA PRO A 59 13.52 0.56 -16.63
C PRO A 59 12.67 -0.62 -17.11
N ASN A 60 12.75 -1.77 -16.43
CA ASN A 60 12.14 -3.03 -16.89
C ASN A 60 11.05 -3.61 -15.97
N ILE A 61 10.75 -2.99 -14.82
CA ILE A 61 9.73 -3.51 -13.89
C ILE A 61 8.47 -2.67 -14.09
N GLN A 62 7.40 -3.31 -14.57
CA GLN A 62 6.16 -2.64 -14.97
C GLN A 62 4.99 -2.94 -14.02
N ALA A 63 5.06 -4.07 -13.29
CA ALA A 63 4.13 -4.40 -12.21
C ALA A 63 4.83 -5.24 -11.14
N GLN A 64 4.36 -5.15 -9.89
CA GLN A 64 4.96 -5.84 -8.77
C GLN A 64 3.89 -6.21 -7.73
N GLU A 65 3.89 -7.46 -7.29
CA GLU A 65 3.07 -7.93 -6.20
C GLU A 65 3.89 -7.90 -4.91
N LEU A 66 3.29 -7.42 -3.83
CA LEU A 66 3.81 -7.58 -2.48
C LEU A 66 2.89 -8.50 -1.67
N LYS A 67 3.47 -9.46 -0.95
CA LYS A 67 2.74 -10.33 -0.01
C LYS A 67 3.25 -10.17 1.40
N MET A 68 2.33 -10.29 2.36
CA MET A 68 2.66 -10.30 3.78
C MET A 68 3.55 -11.49 4.09
N LYS A 69 4.71 -11.21 4.67
CA LYS A 69 5.62 -12.21 5.22
C LYS A 69 6.07 -11.78 6.61
N PRO A 70 5.91 -12.63 7.65
CA PRO A 70 6.57 -12.41 8.92
C PRO A 70 8.07 -12.68 8.75
N LEU A 71 8.90 -11.76 9.21
CA LEU A 71 10.36 -11.91 9.26
C LEU A 71 10.82 -12.17 10.70
N THR A 72 11.80 -13.04 10.82
CA THR A 72 12.52 -13.28 12.07
C THR A 72 13.45 -12.11 12.38
N GLU A 73 13.95 -12.03 13.62
CA GLU A 73 14.92 -11.01 14.01
C GLU A 73 16.20 -11.04 13.18
N GLU A 74 16.68 -12.23 12.83
CA GLU A 74 17.88 -12.42 12.02
C GLU A 74 17.69 -11.97 10.55
N SER A 75 16.46 -12.02 10.04
CA SER A 75 16.15 -11.70 8.64
C SER A 75 15.57 -10.30 8.45
N ARG A 76 15.33 -9.55 9.53
CA ARG A 76 14.86 -8.16 9.50
C ARG A 76 15.97 -7.21 9.93
N LYS A 77 15.98 -6.02 9.33
CA LYS A 77 16.82 -4.92 9.81
C LYS A 77 16.33 -4.45 11.19
N GLU A 78 17.26 -4.00 12.01
CA GLU A 78 16.93 -3.44 13.32
C GLU A 78 15.92 -2.28 13.17
N GLY A 79 14.90 -2.28 14.02
CA GLY A 79 13.82 -1.28 14.00
C GLY A 79 12.71 -1.52 12.97
N TYR A 80 12.81 -2.54 12.11
CA TYR A 80 11.77 -2.87 11.14
C TYR A 80 10.67 -3.74 11.76
N ALA A 81 9.43 -3.54 11.31
CA ALA A 81 8.29 -4.34 11.76
C ALA A 81 8.46 -5.83 11.40
N THR A 82 7.94 -6.73 12.24
CA THR A 82 7.92 -8.18 11.99
C THR A 82 7.19 -8.51 10.69
N HIS A 83 6.03 -7.90 10.45
CA HIS A 83 5.20 -8.15 9.28
C HIS A 83 5.55 -7.16 8.18
N GLN A 84 6.13 -7.67 7.09
CA GLN A 84 6.53 -6.88 5.94
C GLN A 84 5.74 -7.29 4.70
N LEU A 85 5.54 -6.35 3.77
CA LEU A 85 5.04 -6.64 2.43
C LEU A 85 6.23 -6.77 1.49
N LEU A 86 6.52 -8.00 1.05
CA LEU A 86 7.71 -8.32 0.26
C LEU A 86 7.33 -8.75 -1.15
N GLU A 87 8.18 -8.39 -2.10
CA GLU A 87 8.09 -8.73 -3.50
C GLU A 87 7.96 -10.23 -3.71
N THR A 88 7.07 -10.61 -4.62
CA THR A 88 6.97 -11.99 -5.10
C THR A 88 7.63 -12.16 -6.46
N ARG A 89 7.74 -13.41 -6.91
CA ARG A 89 8.29 -13.77 -8.22
C ARG A 89 7.22 -13.83 -9.31
N ARG A 90 6.01 -13.29 -9.07
CA ARG A 90 4.95 -13.24 -10.10
C ARG A 90 5.38 -12.39 -11.27
N LYS A 91 5.01 -12.80 -12.49
CA LYS A 91 5.36 -12.09 -13.72
C LYS A 91 4.53 -10.81 -13.84
N ASN A 92 5.15 -9.73 -14.34
CA ASN A 92 4.48 -8.44 -14.53
C ASN A 92 3.13 -8.58 -15.26
N ARG A 93 3.10 -9.32 -16.37
CA ARG A 93 1.90 -9.53 -17.19
C ARG A 93 0.73 -10.13 -16.42
N ASP A 94 0.99 -11.05 -15.49
CA ASP A 94 -0.06 -11.69 -14.70
C ASP A 94 -0.64 -10.70 -13.68
N ILE A 95 0.21 -9.83 -13.12
CA ILE A 95 -0.20 -8.79 -12.18
C ILE A 95 -0.99 -7.68 -12.91
N GLU A 96 -0.53 -7.25 -14.09
CA GLU A 96 -1.22 -6.25 -14.92
C GLU A 96 -2.62 -6.73 -15.33
N LYS A 97 -2.75 -8.00 -15.70
CA LYS A 97 -4.04 -8.61 -16.00
C LYS A 97 -4.98 -8.57 -14.79
N GLU A 98 -4.48 -8.94 -13.62
CA GLU A 98 -5.27 -8.91 -12.38
C GLU A 98 -5.67 -7.47 -12.01
N LEU A 99 -4.76 -6.49 -12.13
CA LEU A 99 -5.07 -5.08 -11.90
C LEU A 99 -6.19 -4.59 -12.82
N LYS A 100 -6.14 -4.95 -14.11
CA LYS A 100 -7.20 -4.62 -15.08
C LYS A 100 -8.54 -5.21 -14.64
N GLU A 101 -8.58 -6.50 -14.31
CA GLU A 101 -9.81 -7.17 -13.86
C GLU A 101 -10.37 -6.58 -12.55
N LEU A 102 -9.50 -6.13 -11.64
CA LEU A 102 -9.91 -5.46 -10.41
C LEU A 102 -10.52 -4.09 -10.70
N LEU A 103 -9.90 -3.30 -11.57
CA LEU A 103 -10.40 -1.97 -11.96
C LEU A 103 -11.74 -2.04 -12.70
N GLU A 104 -11.94 -3.02 -13.57
CA GLU A 104 -13.22 -3.23 -14.28
C GLU A 104 -14.38 -3.57 -13.33
N LYS A 105 -14.08 -4.11 -12.15
CA LYS A 105 -15.06 -4.50 -11.12
C LYS A 105 -15.15 -3.51 -9.97
N ALA A 106 -14.31 -2.48 -9.97
CA ALA A 106 -14.23 -1.54 -8.86
C ALA A 106 -15.29 -0.45 -8.96
N GLU A 107 -15.88 -0.12 -7.82
CA GLU A 107 -16.78 1.01 -7.66
C GLU A 107 -16.04 2.15 -6.97
N VAL A 108 -16.45 3.40 -7.21
CA VAL A 108 -15.92 4.53 -6.46
C VAL A 108 -16.42 4.42 -5.01
N LEU A 109 -15.53 4.67 -4.04
CA LEU A 109 -15.92 4.77 -2.64
C LEU A 109 -16.61 6.12 -2.40
N ILE A 110 -17.89 6.21 -2.76
CA ILE A 110 -18.76 7.36 -2.50
C ILE A 110 -19.21 7.37 -1.04
#